data_AF-A0A5S4FNT8-F1
#
_entry.id   AF-A0A5S4FNT8-F1
#
_cell.length_a   1.000
_cell.length_b   1.000
_cell.length_c   1.000
_cell.angle_alpha   90.00
_cell.angle_beta   90.00
_cell.angle_gamma   90.00
#
_symmetry.space_group_name_H-M   'P 1'
#
loop_
_entity.id
_entity.type
_entity.pdbx_description
1 polymer ?
#
loop_
_entity_poly.entity_id
_entity_poly.type
_entity_poly.pdbx_seq_one_letter_code
_entity_poly.pdbx_strand_id
1 'polypeptide(L)' 'MKPRPNAICLGGPCDGRLTRIHQDVGIVQVPCESSGRPLSIAYRITSRRVHHPSSEVPFTVLTWADAAP' A
#
# COMPACT_ATOMS: atom_id res chain seq x y z
N MET A 1 -13.83 4.06 15.83
CA MET A 1 -13.06 4.85 14.84
C MET A 1 -12.33 3.89 13.91
N LYS A 2 -12.47 4.03 12.59
CA LYS A 2 -11.65 3.24 11.67
C LYS A 2 -10.18 3.69 11.77
N PRO A 3 -9.22 2.77 11.78
CA PRO A 3 -7.79 3.08 11.67
C PRO A 3 -7.47 4.09 10.57
N ARG A 4 -6.67 5.13 10.86
CA ARG A 4 -6.15 6.00 9.80
C ARG A 4 -5.09 5.26 8.98
N PRO A 5 -5.10 5.36 7.64
CA PRO A 5 -4.07 4.77 6.80
C PRO A 5 -2.73 5.48 7.01
N ASN A 6 -1.63 4.76 6.77
CA ASN A 6 -0.26 5.24 6.91
C ASN A 6 0.66 4.78 5.77
N ALA A 7 0.14 4.04 4.79
CA ALA A 7 0.87 3.58 3.62
C ALA A 7 0.07 3.79 2.32
N ILE A 8 0.77 3.93 1.20
CA ILE A 8 0.22 4.08 -0.15
C ILE A 8 0.82 3.02 -1.07
N CYS A 9 -0.03 2.36 -1.85
CA CYS A 9 0.39 1.39 -2.86
C CYS A 9 0.76 2.11 -4.15
N LEU A 10 1.92 1.80 -4.71
CA LEU A 10 2.39 2.30 -6.01
C LEU A 10 2.69 1.12 -6.94
N GLY A 11 2.18 1.22 -8.16
CA GLY A 11 2.18 0.19 -9.19
C GLY A 11 1.20 -0.94 -8.91
N GLY A 12 1.00 -1.79 -9.91
CA GLY A 12 0.18 -2.99 -9.81
C GLY A 12 -1.33 -2.72 -9.64
N PRO A 13 -2.10 -3.75 -9.27
CA PRO A 13 -3.57 -3.69 -9.25
C PRO A 13 -4.19 -2.74 -8.22
N CYS A 14 -3.45 -2.34 -7.18
CA CYS A 14 -3.93 -1.43 -6.13
C CYS A 14 -3.27 -0.05 -6.16
N ASP A 15 -2.77 0.39 -7.31
CA ASP A 15 -2.09 1.68 -7.43
C ASP A 15 -2.92 2.85 -6.85
N GLY A 16 -2.26 3.73 -6.11
CA GLY A 16 -2.88 4.87 -5.42
C GLY A 16 -3.65 4.52 -4.14
N ARG A 17 -3.83 3.23 -3.82
CA ARG A 17 -4.62 2.82 -2.65
C ARG A 17 -3.92 3.16 -1.33
N LEU A 18 -4.62 3.87 -0.45
CA LEU A 18 -4.20 4.10 0.93
C LEU A 18 -4.58 2.91 1.81
N THR A 19 -3.63 2.44 2.62
CA THR A 19 -3.82 1.32 3.55
C THR A 19 -3.13 1.57 4.88
N ARG A 20 -3.43 0.73 5.88
CA ARG A 20 -2.72 0.72 7.15
C ARG A 20 -1.82 -0.50 7.24
N ILE A 21 -0.56 -0.28 7.55
CA ILE A 21 0.41 -1.32 7.89
C ILE A 21 0.85 -1.16 9.35
N HIS A 22 1.24 -2.27 9.97
CA HIS A 22 1.73 -2.33 11.35
C HIS A 22 3.19 -2.77 11.44
N GLN A 23 3.83 -3.01 10.30
CA GLN A 23 5.22 -3.43 10.16
C GLN A 23 5.93 -2.42 9.26
N ASP A 24 7.24 -2.27 9.45
CA ASP A 24 8.06 -1.29 8.71
C ASP A 24 8.88 -1.90 7.57
N VAL A 25 8.99 -3.23 7.50
CA VAL A 25 9.76 -3.97 6.49
C VAL A 25 9.04 -5.25 6.06
N GLY A 26 9.39 -5.76 4.88
CA GLY A 26 8.87 -7.03 4.34
C GLY A 26 7.79 -6.85 3.28
N ILE A 27 6.98 -7.89 3.10
CA ILE A 27 5.85 -7.92 2.15
C ILE A 27 4.54 -7.93 2.95
N VAL A 28 3.59 -7.10 2.52
CA VAL A 28 2.23 -7.04 3.06
C VAL A 28 1.23 -7.43 1.99
N GLN A 29 0.15 -8.05 2.44
CA GLN A 29 -0.98 -8.43 1.61
C GLN A 29 -2.03 -7.32 1.67
N VAL A 30 -2.25 -6.64 0.56
CA VAL A 30 -3.22 -5.56 0.45
C VAL A 30 -4.48 -6.12 -0.21
N PRO A 31 -5.64 -6.09 0.47
CA PRO A 31 -6.89 -6.51 -0.16
C PRO A 31 -7.21 -5.52 -1.29
N CYS A 32 -7.50 -6.04 -2.47
CA CYS A 32 -7.88 -5.28 -3.67
C CYS A 32 -9.16 -5.87 -4.25
N GLU A 33 -10.04 -5.01 -4.75
CA GLU A 33 -11.21 -5.47 -5.51
C GLU A 33 -10.90 -5.25 -6.99
N SER A 34 -10.28 -6.26 -7.61
CA SER A 34 -10.07 -6.26 -9.06
C SER A 34 -11.14 -7.15 -9.69
N SER A 35 -11.92 -6.61 -10.62
CA SER A 35 -12.93 -7.35 -11.39
C SER A 35 -14.01 -8.06 -10.54
N GLY A 36 -14.40 -7.45 -9.40
CA GLY A 36 -15.48 -7.96 -8.55
C GLY A 36 -15.13 -9.18 -7.69
N ARG A 37 -13.85 -9.60 -7.65
CA ARG A 37 -13.37 -10.60 -6.71
C ARG A 37 -12.36 -9.98 -5.74
N PRO A 38 -12.47 -10.24 -4.43
CA PRO A 38 -11.45 -9.83 -3.48
C PRO A 38 -10.18 -10.62 -3.77
N LEU A 39 -9.10 -9.91 -4.08
CA LEU A 39 -7.77 -10.47 -4.29
C LEU A 39 -6.80 -9.84 -3.29
N SER A 40 -5.99 -10.67 -2.64
CA SER A 40 -4.90 -10.17 -1.79
C SER A 40 -3.66 -10.00 -2.64
N ILE A 41 -3.20 -8.75 -2.80
CA ILE A 41 -2.04 -8.44 -3.63
C ILE A 41 -0.82 -8.21 -2.75
N ALA A 42 0.29 -8.86 -3.09
CA ALA A 42 1.55 -8.68 -2.42
C ALA A 42 2.20 -7.34 -2.79
N TYR A 43 2.49 -6.53 -1.78
CA TYR A 43 3.28 -5.30 -1.90
C TYR A 43 4.47 -5.34 -0.96
N ARG A 44 5.63 -4.88 -1.43
CA ARG A 44 6.85 -4.73 -0.65
C ARG A 44 6.87 -3.36 0.04
N ILE A 45 7.16 -3.35 1.33
CA ILE A 45 7.35 -2.12 2.09
C ILE A 45 8.70 -1.53 1.73
N THR A 46 8.72 -0.22 1.50
CA THR A 46 9.95 0.51 1.19
C THR A 46 10.25 1.55 2.26
N SER A 47 11.50 2.02 2.30
CA SER A 47 11.91 3.16 3.12
C SER A 47 11.41 4.51 2.57
N ARG A 48 10.90 4.54 1.33
CA ARG A 48 10.42 5.77 0.69
C ARG A 48 9.12 6.24 1.35
N ARG A 49 9.02 7.56 1.51
CA ARG A 49 7.84 8.24 2.03
C ARG A 49 7.30 9.22 0.99
N VAL A 50 5.99 9.40 0.92
CA VAL A 50 5.36 10.46 0.10
C VAL A 50 4.40 11.27 0.93
N HIS A 51 4.34 12.56 0.66
CA HIS A 51 3.27 13.39 1.18
C HIS A 51 2.00 13.14 0.35
N HIS A 52 0.87 12.95 1.02
CA HIS A 52 -0.43 12.79 0.38
C HIS A 52 -1.38 13.84 0.96
N PRO A 53 -2.16 14.58 0.14
CA PRO A 53 -2.99 15.69 0.60
C PRO A 53 -3.99 15.35 1.72
N SER A 54 -4.32 14.07 1.89
CA SER A 54 -5.23 13.59 2.93
C SER A 54 -4.61 13.47 4.34
N SER A 55 -3.31 13.77 4.51
CA SER A 55 -2.63 13.65 5.80
C SER A 55 -1.48 14.64 5.91
N GLU A 56 -1.29 15.19 7.11
CA GLU A 56 -0.10 15.99 7.44
C GLU A 56 1.17 15.13 7.53
N VAL A 57 1.02 13.83 7.85
CA VAL A 57 2.13 12.89 7.99
C VAL A 57 2.37 12.11 6.68
N PRO A 58 3.63 11.95 6.23
CA PRO A 58 3.96 11.17 5.03
C PRO A 58 3.57 9.69 5.13
N PHE A 59 3.11 9.13 4.02
CA PHE A 59 2.76 7.72 3.89
C PHE A 59 3.98 6.88 3.50
N THR A 60 4.09 5.67 4.06
CA THR A 60 5.03 4.65 3.58
C THR A 60 4.67 4.22 2.17
N VAL A 61 5.64 4.20 1.25
CA VAL A 61 5.42 3.65 -0.09
C VAL A 61 5.50 2.13 -0.03
N LEU A 62 4.47 1.50 -0.59
CA LEU A 62 4.42 0.08 -0.88
C LEU A 62 4.56 -0.11 -2.38
N THR A 63 5.55 -0.88 -2.83
CA THR A 63 5.74 -1.18 -4.27
C THR A 63 5.21 -2.56 -4.58
N TRP A 64 4.52 -2.71 -5.72
CA TRP A 64 3.98 -4.01 -6.12
C TRP A 64 5.08 -5.08 -6.19
N ALA A 65 4.89 -6.21 -5.49
CA ALA A 65 5.95 -7.20 -5.31
C ALA A 65 6.15 -8.13 -6.51
N ASP A 66 5.13 -8.23 -7.39
CA ASP A 66 5.17 -9.01 -8.65
C ASP A 66 5.66 -8.18 -9.85
N ALA A 67 5.98 -6.91 -9.65
CA ALA A 67 6.79 -6.18 -10.62
C ALA A 67 8.19 -6.81 -10.60
N ALA A 68 8.47 -7.71 -11.55
CA ALA A 68 9.81 -8.23 -11.77
C ALA A 68 10.82 -7.07 -11.84
N PRO A 69 12.06 -7.25 -11.34
CA PRO A 69 13.09 -6.21 -11.37
C PRO A 69 13.44 -5.77 -12.80
#